data_AF-A0A914JA78-F1
#
_entry.id   AF-A0A914JA78-F1
#
_cell.length_a   1.000
_cell.length_b   1.000
_cell.length_c   1.000
_cell.angle_alpha   90.00
_cell.angle_beta   90.00
_cell.angle_gamma   90.00
#
_symmetry.space_group_name_H-M   'P 1'
#
loop_
_entity.id
_entity.type
_entity.pdbx_description
1 polymer ?
#
loop_
_entity_poly.entity_id
_entity_poly.type
_entity_poly.pdbx_seq_one_letter_code
_entity_poly.pdbx_strand_id
1 'polypeptide(L)'
;MKNSFLLILTIFFVATLAHRRGGKNPPGFERPSFLKGLDQIKITEYHQILHDGKLTKKQFRSAVEQFALNLPTENKKLYTEWKEKHEKKHKEFETNFNSKISGLSKDAQELAKKIKMIHDNLDLTKNEEKEQIQKLRQNASDSVRKEIKGIFPGHGGHRGQRKHSKKVVLKVLKNWSFKISTFETPRFFSILFDFSKLVLISLFFYSQKLSKIPRFSAQIQKNAVTAKVIDASTRSSAKTVAVSLLSTNFSNF
;
A
#
# COMPACT_ATOMS: atom_id res chain seq x y z
N MET A 1 -16.34 27.66 35.87
CA MET A 1 -14.91 27.62 35.45
C MET A 1 -14.30 26.21 35.33
N LYS A 2 -15.07 25.10 35.33
CA LYS A 2 -14.52 23.73 35.24
C LYS A 2 -14.41 23.15 33.81
N ASN A 3 -15.09 23.74 32.82
CA ASN A 3 -15.14 23.20 31.46
C ASN A 3 -13.97 23.63 30.54
N SER A 4 -13.27 24.72 30.88
CA SER A 4 -12.14 25.22 30.06
C SER A 4 -10.86 24.39 30.26
N PHE A 5 -10.70 23.73 31.42
CA PHE A 5 -9.51 22.92 31.74
C PHE A 5 -9.49 21.59 30.96
N LEU A 6 -10.67 21.03 30.67
CA LEU A 6 -10.83 19.79 29.90
C LEU A 6 -10.49 19.98 28.41
N LEU A 7 -10.74 21.15 27.85
CA LEU A 7 -10.46 21.46 26.44
C LEU A 7 -8.95 21.60 26.19
N ILE A 8 -8.21 22.25 27.10
CA ILE A 8 -6.75 22.42 27.02
C ILE A 8 -6.01 21.08 27.15
N LEU A 9 -6.48 20.17 28.02
CA LEU A 9 -5.92 18.82 28.17
C LEU A 9 -6.10 17.93 26.93
N THR A 10 -7.24 18.04 26.24
CA THR A 10 -7.47 17.28 25.00
C THR A 10 -6.60 17.75 23.84
N ILE A 11 -6.31 19.05 23.73
CA ILE A 11 -5.43 19.59 22.68
C ILE A 11 -3.99 19.12 22.90
N PHE A 12 -3.51 19.10 24.16
CA PHE A 12 -2.18 18.56 24.48
C PHE A 12 -2.09 17.04 24.20
N PHE A 13 -3.14 16.27 24.47
CA PHE A 13 -3.12 14.83 24.22
C PHE A 13 -3.08 14.49 22.72
N VAL A 14 -3.80 15.24 21.88
CA VAL A 14 -3.77 15.05 20.41
C VAL A 14 -2.43 15.50 19.80
N ALA A 15 -1.83 16.60 20.28
CA ALA A 15 -0.52 17.06 19.82
C ALA A 15 0.61 16.08 20.21
N THR A 16 0.53 15.47 21.39
CA THR A 16 1.54 14.52 21.89
C THR A 16 1.46 13.15 21.19
N LEU A 17 0.27 12.72 20.76
CA LEU A 17 0.08 11.49 19.97
C LEU A 17 0.59 11.61 18.53
N ALA A 18 0.68 12.82 17.97
CA ALA A 18 1.25 13.04 16.63
C ALA A 18 2.79 12.97 16.60
N HIS A 19 3.49 13.19 17.73
CA HIS A 19 4.95 13.22 17.78
C HIS A 19 5.63 11.88 18.14
N ARG A 20 4.87 10.82 18.47
CA ARG A 20 5.44 9.50 18.86
C ARG A 20 5.26 8.40 17.81
N ARG A 21 5.24 8.76 16.53
CA ARG A 21 5.61 7.82 15.46
C ARG A 21 7.00 8.12 14.94
N GLY A 22 7.98 8.09 15.85
CA GLY A 22 9.38 7.79 15.52
C GLY A 22 9.49 6.34 15.04
N GLY A 23 8.76 5.98 14.00
CA GLY A 23 8.95 4.72 13.30
C GLY A 23 10.35 4.78 12.72
N LYS A 24 11.25 3.97 13.26
CA LYS A 24 12.52 3.67 12.58
C LYS A 24 12.12 3.35 11.14
N ASN A 25 12.60 4.15 10.20
CA ASN A 25 12.32 3.95 8.78
C ASN A 25 12.58 2.47 8.48
N PRO A 26 11.68 1.78 7.75
CA PRO A 26 11.89 0.38 7.43
C PRO A 26 13.31 0.24 6.86
N PRO A 27 14.10 -0.75 7.34
CA PRO A 27 15.48 -0.92 6.92
C PRO A 27 15.51 -1.01 5.38
N GLY A 28 16.19 -0.06 4.73
CA GLY A 28 16.29 0.04 3.28
C GLY A 28 15.72 1.31 2.64
N PHE A 29 15.04 2.19 3.38
CA PHE A 29 14.77 3.57 2.92
C PHE A 29 15.84 4.52 3.45
N GLU A 30 17.07 4.38 2.94
CA GLU A 30 18.08 5.41 3.15
C GLU A 30 17.65 6.68 2.44
N ARG A 31 17.59 7.77 3.20
CA ARG A 31 17.31 9.10 2.67
C ARG A 31 18.41 9.47 1.67
N PRO A 32 18.09 10.01 0.48
CA PRO A 32 19.10 10.49 -0.45
C PRO A 32 20.10 11.44 0.22
N SER A 33 21.38 11.33 -0.14
CA SER A 33 22.48 12.11 0.45
C SER A 33 22.25 13.62 0.32
N PHE A 34 21.68 14.08 -0.80
CA PHE A 34 21.39 15.49 -1.05
C PHE A 34 20.32 16.10 -0.13
N LEU A 35 19.62 15.30 0.66
CA LEU A 35 18.67 15.78 1.69
C LEU A 35 19.30 15.84 3.10
N LYS A 36 20.58 15.51 3.24
CA LYS A 36 21.29 15.55 4.53
C LYS A 36 21.42 17.00 4.98
N GLY A 37 21.07 17.26 6.25
CA GLY A 37 21.18 18.58 6.87
C GLY A 37 20.12 19.60 6.45
N LEU A 38 19.19 19.25 5.56
CA LEU A 38 18.06 20.12 5.23
C LEU A 38 17.05 20.16 6.37
N ASP A 39 16.32 21.27 6.45
CA ASP A 39 15.20 21.41 7.37
C ASP A 39 14.04 20.46 7.02
N GLN A 40 13.15 20.26 8.00
CA GLN A 40 12.01 19.35 7.84
C GLN A 40 11.00 19.80 6.78
N ILE A 41 10.93 21.10 6.46
CA ILE A 41 10.03 21.65 5.45
C ILE A 41 10.50 21.19 4.07
N LYS A 42 11.78 21.37 3.73
CA LYS A 42 12.39 20.92 2.48
C LYS A 42 12.35 19.41 2.29
N ILE A 43 12.55 18.66 3.37
CA ILE A 43 12.37 17.20 3.35
C ILE A 43 10.92 16.85 3.02
N THR A 44 9.95 17.57 3.61
CA THR A 44 8.52 17.34 3.35
C THR A 44 8.13 17.67 1.92
N GLU A 45 8.61 18.80 1.37
CA GLU A 45 8.44 19.17 -0.04
C GLU A 45 8.93 18.05 -0.97
N TYR A 46 10.14 17.52 -0.74
CA TYR A 46 10.65 16.40 -1.53
C TYR A 46 9.77 15.14 -1.44
N HIS A 47 9.31 14.80 -0.24
CA HIS A 47 8.42 13.65 -0.03
C HIS A 47 7.07 13.84 -0.73
N GLN A 48 6.54 15.05 -0.80
CA GLN A 48 5.32 15.33 -1.56
C GLN A 48 5.52 15.01 -3.05
N ILE A 49 6.64 15.42 -3.64
CA ILE A 49 7.00 15.07 -5.04
C ILE A 49 7.12 13.55 -5.19
N LEU A 50 7.76 12.86 -4.23
CA LEU A 50 7.97 11.41 -4.27
C LEU A 50 6.66 10.62 -4.20
N HIS A 51 5.70 11.10 -3.43
CA HIS A 51 4.42 10.44 -3.16
C HIS A 51 3.28 10.91 -4.07
N ASP A 52 3.54 11.85 -4.97
CA ASP A 52 2.56 12.24 -5.98
C ASP A 52 2.41 11.13 -7.04
N GLY A 53 1.35 10.34 -6.87
CA GLY A 53 1.01 9.24 -7.77
C GLY A 53 0.45 9.68 -9.11
N LYS A 54 0.25 10.99 -9.34
CA LYS A 54 -0.29 11.53 -10.59
C LYS A 54 0.80 11.96 -11.57
N LEU A 55 2.04 12.16 -11.10
CA LEU A 55 3.14 12.59 -11.96
C LEU A 55 3.61 11.43 -12.84
N THR A 56 3.73 11.70 -14.14
CA THR A 56 4.45 10.81 -15.06
C THR A 56 5.93 10.74 -14.66
N LYS A 57 6.67 9.71 -15.09
CA LYS A 57 8.11 9.62 -14.81
C LYS A 57 8.88 10.84 -15.31
N LYS A 58 8.50 11.38 -16.48
CA LYS A 58 9.05 12.62 -17.02
C LYS A 58 8.79 13.81 -16.10
N GLN A 59 7.53 14.02 -15.71
CA GLN A 59 7.13 15.11 -14.81
C GLN A 59 7.79 14.99 -13.44
N PHE A 60 7.89 13.77 -12.89
CA PHE A 60 8.59 13.49 -11.65
C PHE A 60 10.08 13.89 -11.74
N ARG A 61 10.78 13.54 -12.82
CA ARG A 61 12.18 13.95 -13.02
C ARG A 61 12.30 15.47 -13.04
N SER A 62 11.46 16.15 -13.82
CA SER A 62 11.46 17.62 -13.88
C SER A 62 11.13 18.26 -12.53
N ALA A 63 10.17 17.74 -11.77
CA ALA A 63 9.83 18.25 -10.45
C ALA A 63 10.99 18.11 -9.45
N VAL A 64 11.71 16.97 -9.48
CA VAL A 64 12.90 16.75 -8.65
C VAL A 64 14.06 17.66 -9.08
N GLU A 65 14.26 17.89 -10.38
CA GLU A 65 15.27 18.84 -10.87
C GLU A 65 14.96 20.26 -10.43
N GLN A 66 13.71 20.71 -10.57
CA GLN A 66 13.27 22.02 -10.08
C GLN A 66 13.43 22.16 -8.56
N PHE A 67 13.12 21.11 -7.80
CA PHE A 67 13.41 21.07 -6.37
C PHE A 67 14.90 21.25 -6.07
N ALA A 68 15.77 20.55 -6.82
CA ALA A 68 17.22 20.63 -6.63
C ALA A 68 17.79 22.02 -6.92
N LEU A 69 17.22 22.76 -7.88
CA LEU A 69 17.63 24.15 -8.17
C LEU A 69 17.44 25.09 -6.99
N ASN A 70 16.54 24.77 -6.06
CA ASN A 70 16.25 25.58 -4.88
C ASN A 70 17.05 25.16 -3.63
N LEU A 71 17.95 24.17 -3.75
CA LEU A 71 18.76 23.69 -2.64
C LEU A 71 19.98 24.60 -2.38
N PRO A 72 20.55 24.57 -1.15
CA PRO A 72 21.87 25.14 -0.87
C PRO A 72 22.95 24.57 -1.78
N THR A 73 24.03 25.34 -2.01
CA THR A 73 25.12 24.98 -2.94
C THR A 73 25.72 23.60 -2.66
N GLU A 74 25.94 23.24 -1.39
CA GLU A 74 26.49 21.92 -1.06
C GLU A 74 25.50 20.79 -1.35
N ASN A 75 24.21 20.99 -1.10
CA ASN A 75 23.18 20.00 -1.42
C ASN A 75 22.95 19.85 -2.93
N LYS A 76 23.15 20.92 -3.72
CA LYS A 76 23.16 20.86 -5.19
C LYS A 76 24.26 19.94 -5.71
N LYS A 77 25.48 20.02 -5.16
CA LYS A 77 26.58 19.10 -5.52
C LYS A 77 26.22 17.65 -5.22
N LEU A 78 25.72 17.38 -4.01
CA LEU A 78 25.26 16.04 -3.61
C LEU A 78 24.11 15.52 -4.50
N TYR A 79 23.25 16.41 -5.01
CA TYR A 79 22.20 16.04 -5.95
C TYR A 79 22.79 15.64 -7.30
N THR A 80 23.77 16.38 -7.82
CA THR A 80 24.48 16.04 -9.06
C THR A 80 25.15 14.67 -8.95
N GLU A 81 25.89 14.40 -7.87
CA GLU A 81 26.51 13.10 -7.61
C GLU A 81 25.47 11.97 -7.53
N TRP A 82 24.34 12.24 -6.87
CA TRP A 82 23.24 11.29 -6.78
C TRP A 82 22.64 11.00 -8.17
N LYS A 83 22.43 12.03 -8.99
CA LYS A 83 21.90 11.91 -10.37
C LYS A 83 22.86 11.10 -11.24
N GLU A 84 24.16 11.40 -11.22
CA GLU A 84 25.19 10.66 -11.93
C GLU A 84 25.26 9.19 -11.51
N LYS A 85 25.22 8.91 -10.20
CA LYS A 85 25.19 7.53 -9.68
C LYS A 85 23.95 6.77 -10.16
N HIS A 86 22.79 7.41 -10.20
CA HIS A 86 21.56 6.81 -10.71
C HIS A 86 21.63 6.55 -12.21
N GLU A 87 22.19 7.47 -12.98
CA GLU A 87 22.37 7.29 -14.41
C GLU A 87 23.39 6.19 -14.73
N LYS A 88 24.48 6.10 -13.97
CA LYS A 88 25.44 5.01 -14.06
C LYS A 88 24.77 3.66 -13.82
N LYS A 89 23.97 3.52 -12.77
CA LYS A 89 23.20 2.29 -12.48
C LYS A 89 22.21 1.95 -13.58
N HIS A 90 21.58 2.94 -14.19
CA HIS A 90 20.67 2.73 -15.32
C HIS A 90 21.44 2.21 -16.54
N LYS A 91 22.59 2.81 -16.89
CA LYS A 91 23.46 2.33 -17.96
C LYS A 91 23.97 0.91 -17.69
N GLU A 92 24.42 0.62 -16.47
CA GLU A 92 24.83 -0.74 -16.06
C GLU A 92 23.67 -1.75 -16.19
N PHE A 93 22.44 -1.35 -15.86
CA PHE A 93 21.27 -2.19 -16.08
C PHE A 93 21.04 -2.44 -17.57
N GLU A 94 21.09 -1.41 -18.41
CA GLU A 94 20.94 -1.51 -19.87
C GLU A 94 21.95 -2.48 -20.49
N THR A 95 23.23 -2.35 -20.12
CA THR A 95 24.30 -3.24 -20.60
C THR A 95 24.06 -4.69 -20.16
N ASN A 96 23.67 -4.89 -18.90
CA ASN A 96 23.45 -6.24 -18.36
C ASN A 96 22.10 -6.85 -18.76
N PHE A 97 21.16 -6.06 -19.27
CA PHE A 97 19.84 -6.55 -19.63
C PHE A 97 19.93 -7.52 -20.81
N ASN A 98 20.64 -7.14 -21.87
CA ASN A 98 20.77 -7.96 -23.08
C ASN A 98 21.48 -9.30 -22.81
N SER A 99 22.51 -9.28 -21.96
CA SER A 99 23.21 -10.51 -21.57
C SER A 99 22.37 -11.42 -20.68
N LYS A 100 21.50 -10.85 -19.83
CA LYS A 100 20.58 -11.64 -18.99
C LYS A 100 19.46 -12.28 -19.80
N ILE A 101 18.95 -11.61 -20.83
CA ILE A 101 17.83 -12.16 -21.60
C ILE A 101 18.26 -13.21 -22.64
N SER A 102 19.50 -13.17 -23.14
CA SER A 102 19.95 -14.08 -24.20
C SER A 102 19.87 -15.57 -23.81
N GLY A 103 20.00 -15.88 -22.52
CA GLY A 103 19.88 -17.25 -22.00
C GLY A 103 18.45 -17.73 -21.69
N LEU A 104 17.42 -16.91 -21.94
CA LEU A 104 16.03 -17.27 -21.65
C LEU A 104 15.35 -17.93 -22.85
N SER A 105 14.21 -18.58 -22.59
CA SER A 105 13.30 -19.04 -23.66
C SER A 105 12.81 -17.88 -24.53
N LYS A 106 12.42 -18.15 -25.78
CA LYS A 106 11.93 -17.14 -26.73
C LYS A 106 10.78 -16.30 -26.14
N ASP A 107 9.80 -16.97 -25.51
CA ASP A 107 8.66 -16.31 -24.88
C ASP A 107 9.09 -15.42 -23.70
N ALA A 108 10.06 -15.86 -22.91
CA ALA A 108 10.61 -15.06 -21.81
C ALA A 108 11.43 -13.86 -22.29
N GLN A 109 12.17 -14.00 -23.40
CA GLN A 109 12.85 -12.89 -24.05
C GLN A 109 11.86 -11.84 -24.56
N GLU A 110 10.79 -12.27 -25.23
CA GLU A 110 9.76 -11.37 -25.73
C GLU A 110 9.05 -10.63 -24.59
N LEU A 111 8.66 -11.35 -23.53
CA LEU A 111 8.06 -10.75 -22.35
C LEU A 111 9.01 -9.76 -21.67
N ALA A 112 10.29 -10.11 -21.51
CA ALA A 112 11.29 -9.21 -20.93
C ALA A 112 11.44 -7.93 -21.77
N LYS A 113 11.50 -8.03 -23.10
CA LYS A 113 11.56 -6.86 -23.99
C LYS A 113 10.32 -5.96 -23.83
N LYS A 114 9.11 -6.55 -23.78
CA LYS A 114 7.87 -5.78 -23.53
C LYS A 114 7.87 -5.07 -22.19
N ILE A 115 8.33 -5.72 -21.12
CA ILE A 115 8.47 -5.10 -19.79
C ILE A 115 9.46 -3.95 -19.84
N LYS A 116 10.60 -4.12 -20.52
CA LYS A 116 11.60 -3.06 -20.70
C LYS A 116 11.02 -1.84 -21.44
N MET A 117 10.28 -2.05 -22.52
CA MET A 117 9.62 -0.95 -23.24
C MET A 117 8.69 -0.12 -22.34
N ILE A 118 7.94 -0.77 -21.44
CA ILE A 118 7.10 -0.07 -20.45
C ILE A 118 7.96 0.68 -19.42
N HIS A 119 9.06 0.08 -18.98
CA HIS A 119 10.00 0.71 -18.06
C HIS A 119 10.66 1.97 -18.65
N ASP A 120 10.97 1.94 -19.94
CA ASP A 120 11.62 3.06 -20.65
C ASP A 120 10.61 4.16 -21.03
N ASN A 121 9.32 3.86 -21.08
CA ASN A 121 8.28 4.84 -21.37
C ASN A 121 8.15 5.88 -20.25
N LEU A 122 8.65 7.09 -20.49
CA LEU A 122 8.68 8.19 -19.52
C LEU A 122 7.31 8.88 -19.30
N ASP A 123 6.34 8.62 -20.18
CA ASP A 123 5.01 9.23 -20.12
C ASP A 123 4.05 8.48 -19.19
N LEU A 124 4.45 7.31 -18.68
CA LEU A 124 3.68 6.58 -17.67
C LEU A 124 3.95 7.10 -16.27
N THR A 125 2.92 7.10 -15.43
CA THR A 125 3.06 7.18 -13.97
C THR A 125 3.63 5.86 -13.43
N LYS A 126 4.19 5.89 -12.21
CA LYS A 126 4.68 4.67 -11.53
C LYS A 126 3.59 3.61 -11.32
N ASN A 127 2.35 4.05 -11.11
CA ASN A 127 1.21 3.16 -10.90
C ASN A 127 0.81 2.48 -12.22
N GLU A 128 0.72 3.23 -13.30
CA GLU A 128 0.40 2.68 -14.63
C GLU A 128 1.48 1.70 -15.11
N GLU A 129 2.77 2.06 -14.96
CA GLU A 129 3.88 1.13 -15.26
C GLU A 129 3.70 -0.19 -14.50
N LYS A 130 3.47 -0.12 -13.19
CA LYS A 130 3.28 -1.30 -12.35
C LYS A 130 2.07 -2.13 -12.80
N GLU A 131 0.95 -1.50 -13.13
CA GLU A 131 -0.25 -2.17 -13.61
C GLU A 131 -0.03 -2.85 -14.95
N GLN A 132 0.59 -2.17 -15.92
CA GLN A 132 0.88 -2.73 -17.23
C GLN A 132 1.85 -3.92 -17.14
N ILE A 133 2.93 -3.80 -16.36
CA ILE A 133 3.86 -4.90 -16.11
C ILE A 133 3.15 -6.06 -15.38
N GLN A 134 2.27 -5.76 -14.42
CA GLN A 134 1.51 -6.79 -13.72
C GLN A 134 0.60 -7.57 -14.67
N LYS A 135 -0.14 -6.88 -15.55
CA LYS A 135 -1.00 -7.50 -16.57
C LYS A 135 -0.19 -8.41 -17.51
N LEU A 136 0.95 -7.92 -18.04
CA LEU A 136 1.83 -8.74 -18.89
C LEU A 136 2.30 -10.02 -18.20
N ARG A 137 2.71 -9.93 -16.92
CA ARG A 137 3.13 -11.11 -16.17
C ARG A 137 1.98 -12.08 -15.90
N GLN A 138 0.79 -11.58 -15.59
CA GLN A 138 -0.38 -12.43 -15.31
C GLN A 138 -0.79 -13.26 -16.53
N ASN A 139 -0.63 -12.70 -17.73
CA ASN A 139 -0.93 -13.40 -18.98
C ASN A 139 0.16 -14.42 -19.39
N ALA A 140 1.33 -14.38 -18.76
CA ALA A 140 2.42 -15.30 -19.05
C ALA A 140 2.35 -16.58 -18.20
N SER A 141 2.84 -17.68 -18.77
CA SER A 141 2.95 -18.97 -18.09
C SER A 141 3.85 -18.88 -16.85
N ASP A 142 3.63 -19.78 -15.88
CA ASP A 142 4.44 -19.82 -14.65
C ASP A 142 5.93 -20.08 -14.94
N SER A 143 6.26 -20.86 -15.98
CA SER A 143 7.65 -21.11 -16.39
C SER A 143 8.32 -19.82 -16.85
N VAL A 144 7.68 -19.11 -17.79
CA VAL A 144 8.18 -17.84 -18.32
C VAL A 144 8.33 -16.81 -17.20
N ARG A 145 7.37 -16.72 -16.28
CA ARG A 145 7.46 -15.82 -15.10
C ARG A 145 8.62 -16.14 -14.17
N LYS A 146 9.00 -17.41 -14.03
CA LYS A 146 10.15 -17.83 -13.21
C LYS A 146 11.47 -17.45 -13.89
N GLU A 147 11.56 -17.62 -15.20
CA GLU A 147 12.76 -17.25 -15.99
C GLU A 147 13.07 -15.76 -15.90
N ILE A 148 12.05 -14.89 -16.01
CA ILE A 148 12.27 -13.44 -15.94
C ILE A 148 12.48 -12.89 -14.52
N LYS A 149 12.39 -13.75 -13.50
CA LYS A 149 12.45 -13.34 -12.10
C LYS A 149 13.88 -12.91 -11.73
N GLY A 150 14.02 -11.64 -11.32
CA GLY A 150 15.31 -11.09 -10.88
C GLY A 150 16.10 -10.38 -11.99
N ILE A 151 15.59 -10.36 -13.22
CA ILE A 151 16.16 -9.53 -14.29
C ILE A 151 15.95 -8.04 -13.98
N PHE A 152 14.73 -7.67 -13.60
CA PHE A 152 14.36 -6.30 -13.29
C PHE A 152 14.61 -5.95 -11.80
N PRO A 153 15.35 -4.86 -11.51
CA PRO A 153 15.56 -4.40 -10.14
C PRO A 153 14.22 -4.05 -9.46
N GLY A 154 14.10 -4.37 -8.16
CA GLY A 154 12.92 -4.03 -7.36
C GLY A 154 11.67 -4.90 -7.56
N HIS A 155 11.67 -5.84 -8.51
CA HIS A 155 10.54 -6.77 -8.75
C HIS A 155 10.66 -8.10 -8.01
N GLY A 156 11.82 -8.38 -7.40
CA GLY A 156 12.00 -9.46 -6.46
C GLY A 156 11.35 -9.10 -5.13
N GLY A 157 10.05 -9.39 -4.98
CA GLY A 157 9.37 -9.15 -3.71
C GLY A 157 10.18 -9.78 -2.58
N HIS A 158 10.58 -8.97 -1.60
CA HIS A 158 11.08 -9.40 -0.29
C HIS A 158 10.00 -10.19 0.52
N ARG A 159 9.15 -10.96 -0.16
CA ARG A 159 8.22 -11.93 0.43
C ARG A 159 8.97 -13.08 1.13
N GLY A 160 10.26 -13.25 0.86
CA GLY A 160 11.13 -14.21 1.57
C GLY A 160 11.26 -13.92 3.08
N GLN A 161 11.33 -12.65 3.50
CA GLN A 161 11.50 -12.32 4.92
C GLN A 161 10.21 -12.37 5.75
N ARG A 162 9.03 -12.25 5.12
CA ARG A 162 7.75 -12.36 5.86
C ARG A 162 7.45 -13.77 6.37
N LYS A 163 7.97 -14.82 5.73
CA LYS A 163 7.78 -16.20 6.23
C LYS A 163 8.44 -16.42 7.59
N HIS A 164 9.52 -15.72 7.91
CA HIS A 164 10.15 -15.80 9.22
C HIS A 164 9.32 -15.10 10.29
N SER A 165 8.73 -13.93 9.99
CA SER A 165 7.84 -13.22 10.92
C SER A 165 6.60 -14.03 11.30
N LYS A 166 5.99 -14.79 10.37
CA LYS A 166 4.84 -15.66 10.70
C LYS A 166 5.24 -16.78 11.65
N LYS A 167 6.41 -17.40 11.46
CA LYS A 167 6.93 -18.43 12.38
C LYS A 167 7.25 -17.84 13.76
N VAL A 168 7.81 -16.63 13.84
CA VAL A 168 8.06 -15.94 15.11
C VAL A 168 6.75 -15.56 15.81
N VAL A 169 5.78 -14.98 15.09
CA VAL A 169 4.45 -14.64 15.63
C VAL A 169 3.70 -15.90 16.08
N LEU A 170 3.73 -16.99 15.32
CA LEU A 170 3.17 -18.28 15.74
C LEU A 170 3.89 -18.86 16.96
N LYS A 171 5.22 -18.71 17.07
CA LYS A 171 6.00 -19.17 18.22
C LYS A 171 5.69 -18.33 19.47
N VAL A 172 5.56 -17.01 19.33
CA VAL A 172 5.16 -16.10 20.42
C VAL A 172 3.73 -16.39 20.86
N LEU A 173 2.77 -16.53 19.92
CA LEU A 173 1.39 -16.87 20.25
C LEU A 173 1.26 -18.24 20.93
N LYS A 174 2.01 -19.25 20.48
CA LYS A 174 2.05 -20.57 21.13
C LYS A 174 2.62 -20.47 22.55
N ASN A 175 3.74 -19.76 22.75
CA ASN A 175 4.30 -19.53 24.09
C ASN A 175 3.40 -18.69 24.99
N TRP A 176 2.63 -17.77 24.42
CA TRP A 176 1.69 -16.93 25.18
C TRP A 176 0.46 -17.72 25.59
N SER A 177 -0.09 -18.58 24.72
CA SER A 177 -1.19 -19.49 25.09
C SER A 177 -0.80 -20.47 26.19
N PHE A 178 0.47 -20.87 26.25
CA PHE A 178 1.00 -21.78 27.28
C PHE A 178 1.14 -21.11 28.67
N LYS A 179 1.21 -19.77 28.74
CA LYS A 179 1.32 -19.05 30.01
C LYS A 179 -0.03 -18.62 30.61
N ILE A 180 -1.11 -18.68 29.83
CA ILE A 180 -2.46 -18.33 30.31
C ILE A 180 -3.11 -19.52 31.03
N SER A 181 -2.71 -20.76 30.73
CA SER A 181 -3.26 -21.97 31.36
C SER A 181 -2.80 -22.23 32.80
N THR A 182 -1.91 -21.41 33.36
CA THR A 182 -1.42 -21.57 34.75
C THR A 182 -1.87 -20.45 35.69
N PHE A 183 -2.71 -19.52 35.23
CA PHE A 183 -3.28 -18.47 36.08
C PHE A 183 -4.66 -18.87 36.62
N GLU A 184 -4.68 -19.74 37.62
CA GLU A 184 -5.86 -20.01 38.44
C GLU A 184 -6.14 -18.83 39.37
N THR A 185 -6.76 -17.75 38.85
CA THR A 185 -7.42 -16.77 39.73
C THR A 185 -8.75 -16.30 39.12
N PRO A 186 -9.91 -16.57 39.76
CA PRO A 186 -11.23 -16.17 39.24
C PRO A 186 -11.50 -14.65 39.28
N ARG A 187 -10.55 -13.82 39.76
CA ARG A 187 -10.75 -12.36 39.88
C ARG A 187 -10.30 -11.55 38.66
N PHE A 188 -9.37 -12.04 37.84
CA PHE A 188 -8.83 -11.28 36.69
C PHE A 188 -9.80 -11.17 35.49
N PHE A 189 -10.75 -12.09 35.36
CA PHE A 189 -11.74 -12.06 34.27
C PHE A 189 -12.71 -10.88 34.38
N SER A 190 -12.99 -10.38 35.60
CA SER A 190 -13.88 -9.23 35.79
C SER A 190 -13.31 -7.93 35.20
N ILE A 191 -12.02 -7.66 35.41
CA ILE A 191 -11.35 -6.43 34.96
C ILE A 191 -11.16 -6.41 33.43
N LEU A 192 -10.88 -7.57 32.81
CA LEU A 192 -10.75 -7.70 31.36
C LEU A 192 -12.09 -7.54 30.63
N PHE A 193 -13.19 -7.99 31.25
CA PHE A 193 -14.53 -7.79 30.70
C PHE A 193 -14.91 -6.30 30.65
N ASP A 194 -14.52 -5.53 31.68
CA ASP A 194 -14.80 -4.09 31.73
C ASP A 194 -13.98 -3.27 30.73
N PHE A 195 -12.73 -3.66 30.46
CA PHE A 195 -11.93 -3.05 29.40
C PHE A 195 -12.53 -3.29 28.00
N SER A 196 -13.06 -4.48 27.74
CA SER A 196 -13.71 -4.77 26.45
C SER A 196 -14.96 -3.92 26.24
N LYS A 197 -15.74 -3.68 27.30
CA LYS A 197 -16.91 -2.80 27.29
C LYS A 197 -16.51 -1.34 27.05
N LEU A 198 -15.46 -0.85 27.71
CA LEU A 198 -14.94 0.51 27.49
C LEU A 198 -14.45 0.73 26.06
N VAL A 199 -13.78 -0.27 25.46
CA VAL A 199 -13.36 -0.20 24.06
C VAL A 199 -14.56 -0.16 23.13
N LEU A 200 -15.57 -1.01 23.33
CA LEU A 200 -16.80 -1.02 22.54
C LEU A 200 -17.59 0.31 22.68
N ILE A 201 -17.69 0.85 23.90
CA ILE A 201 -18.33 2.16 24.15
C ILE A 201 -17.57 3.28 23.42
N SER A 202 -16.23 3.27 23.48
CA SER A 202 -15.42 4.27 22.77
C SER A 202 -15.57 4.18 21.25
N LEU A 203 -15.65 2.97 20.70
CA LEU A 203 -15.90 2.73 19.28
C LEU A 203 -17.31 3.16 18.86
N PHE A 204 -18.31 2.96 19.73
CA PHE A 204 -19.68 3.40 19.48
C PHE A 204 -19.79 4.93 19.41
N PHE A 205 -19.21 5.65 20.37
CA PHE A 205 -19.18 7.12 20.34
C PHE A 205 -18.35 7.68 19.18
N TYR A 206 -17.26 7.01 18.83
CA TYR A 206 -16.46 7.37 17.66
C TYR A 206 -17.25 7.21 16.35
N SER A 207 -18.02 6.13 16.22
CA SER A 207 -18.90 5.89 15.06
C SER A 207 -20.02 6.93 14.95
N GLN A 208 -20.67 7.27 16.06
CA GLN A 208 -21.68 8.34 16.11
C GLN A 208 -21.11 9.69 15.68
N LYS A 209 -19.88 10.01 16.08
CA LYS A 209 -19.22 11.28 15.70
C LYS A 209 -18.83 11.32 14.23
N LEU A 210 -18.41 10.19 13.65
CA LEU A 210 -18.09 10.09 12.22
C LEU A 210 -19.33 10.26 11.32
N SER A 211 -20.52 9.85 11.79
CA SER A 211 -21.77 10.00 11.03
C SER A 211 -22.18 11.46 10.77
N LYS A 212 -21.72 12.40 11.62
CA LYS A 212 -22.01 13.84 11.49
C LYS A 212 -21.08 14.58 10.54
N ILE A 213 -20.06 13.90 9.99
CA ILE A 213 -19.15 14.48 9.00
C ILE A 213 -19.80 14.31 7.61
N PRO A 214 -20.14 15.39 6.88
CA PRO A 214 -20.95 15.32 5.64
C PRO A 214 -20.38 14.36 4.58
N ARG A 215 -19.04 14.25 4.51
CA ARG A 215 -18.34 13.36 3.56
C ARG A 215 -18.54 11.87 3.84
N PHE A 216 -18.76 11.46 5.10
CA PHE A 216 -19.03 10.06 5.44
C PHE A 216 -20.48 9.66 5.22
N SER A 217 -21.42 10.60 5.38
CA SER A 217 -22.85 10.34 5.10
C SER A 217 -23.09 9.97 3.63
N ALA A 218 -22.39 10.64 2.69
CA ALA A 218 -22.49 10.37 1.26
C ALA A 218 -21.92 8.99 0.87
N GLN A 219 -20.86 8.53 1.55
CA GLN A 219 -20.26 7.21 1.30
C GLN A 219 -21.16 6.08 1.85
N ILE A 220 -21.77 6.28 3.03
CA ILE A 220 -22.69 5.31 3.63
C ILE A 220 -23.99 5.22 2.81
N GLN A 221 -24.52 6.34 2.32
CA GLN A 221 -25.68 6.32 1.42
C GLN A 221 -25.36 5.64 0.08
N LYS A 222 -24.19 5.89 -0.52
CA LYS A 222 -23.77 5.18 -1.74
C LYS A 222 -23.66 3.67 -1.52
N ASN A 223 -23.13 3.24 -0.39
CA ASN A 223 -23.00 1.81 -0.05
C ASN A 223 -24.36 1.16 0.31
N ALA A 224 -25.29 1.91 0.89
CA ALA A 224 -26.65 1.43 1.15
C ALA A 224 -27.48 1.30 -0.15
N VAL A 225 -27.26 2.20 -1.11
CA VAL A 225 -27.88 2.12 -2.45
C VAL A 225 -27.33 0.93 -3.23
N THR A 226 -26.01 0.67 -3.21
CA THR A 226 -25.44 -0.51 -3.88
C THR A 226 -25.90 -1.82 -3.22
N ALA A 227 -26.07 -1.87 -1.90
CA ALA A 227 -26.66 -3.03 -1.23
C ALA A 227 -28.13 -3.26 -1.65
N LYS A 228 -28.94 -2.20 -1.79
CA LYS A 228 -30.32 -2.30 -2.31
C LYS A 228 -30.39 -2.73 -3.78
N VAL A 229 -29.43 -2.31 -4.61
CA VAL A 229 -29.36 -2.73 -6.02
C VAL A 229 -28.97 -4.20 -6.17
N ILE A 230 -28.09 -4.71 -5.30
CA ILE A 230 -27.74 -6.13 -5.25
C ILE A 230 -28.96 -6.97 -4.83
N ASP A 231 -29.75 -6.50 -3.87
CA ASP A 231 -30.95 -7.19 -3.39
C ASP A 231 -32.13 -7.15 -4.40
N ALA A 232 -32.19 -6.12 -5.24
CA ALA A 232 -33.14 -6.04 -6.35
C ALA A 232 -32.72 -6.93 -7.54
N SER A 233 -31.42 -7.06 -7.80
CA SER A 233 -30.86 -7.91 -8.85
C SER A 233 -31.06 -9.40 -8.55
N THR A 234 -30.93 -9.82 -7.29
CA THR A 234 -31.20 -11.20 -6.86
C THR A 234 -32.69 -11.56 -6.92
N ARG A 235 -33.60 -10.61 -6.63
CA ARG A 235 -35.05 -10.83 -6.80
C ARG A 235 -35.51 -10.87 -8.25
N SER A 236 -34.88 -10.10 -9.15
CA SER A 236 -35.16 -10.14 -10.59
C SER A 236 -34.72 -11.47 -11.21
N SER A 237 -33.52 -11.95 -10.86
CA SER A 237 -33.01 -13.25 -11.33
C SER A 237 -33.87 -14.43 -10.85
N ALA A 238 -34.36 -14.40 -9.61
CA ALA A 238 -35.24 -15.43 -9.07
C ALA A 238 -36.62 -15.49 -9.77
N LYS A 239 -37.16 -14.36 -10.23
CA LYS A 239 -38.42 -14.33 -11.00
C LYS A 239 -38.26 -14.90 -12.40
N THR A 240 -37.15 -14.65 -13.08
CA THR A 240 -36.92 -15.15 -14.45
C THR A 240 -36.67 -16.67 -14.45
N VAL A 241 -36.04 -17.22 -13.42
CA VAL A 241 -35.85 -18.68 -13.27
C VAL A 241 -37.15 -19.39 -12.89
N ALA A 242 -38.04 -18.74 -12.12
CA ALA A 242 -39.35 -19.31 -11.79
C ALA A 242 -40.30 -19.36 -13.01
N VAL A 243 -40.20 -18.39 -13.93
CA VAL A 243 -41.01 -18.37 -15.16
C VAL A 243 -40.53 -19.39 -16.19
N SER A 244 -39.22 -19.67 -16.28
CA SER A 244 -38.71 -20.71 -17.19
C SER A 244 -39.06 -22.13 -16.73
N LEU A 245 -39.12 -22.38 -15.41
CA LEU A 245 -39.50 -23.69 -14.85
C LEU A 245 -41.00 -24.01 -14.92
N LEU A 246 -41.87 -23.00 -15.10
CA LEU A 246 -43.31 -23.22 -15.30
C LEU A 246 -43.67 -23.45 -16.78
N SER A 247 -42.82 -23.06 -17.73
CA SER A 247 -43.09 -23.24 -19.17
C SER A 247 -42.74 -24.63 -19.72
N THR A 248 -41.93 -25.42 -19.00
CA THR A 248 -41.47 -26.74 -19.45
C THR A 248 -42.33 -27.92 -18.96
N ASN A 249 -43.39 -27.67 -18.18
CA ASN A 249 -44.26 -28.72 -17.64
C ASN A 249 -45.68 -28.75 -18.24
N PHE A 250 -45.98 -27.97 -19.29
CA PHE A 250 -47.31 -27.92 -19.91
C PHE A 250 -47.39 -28.49 -21.34
N SER A 251 -46.37 -29.21 -21.80
CA SER A 251 -46.37 -29.82 -23.15
C SER A 251 -46.52 -31.35 -23.15
N ASN A 252 -46.99 -31.96 -22.07
CA ASN A 252 -47.27 -33.41 -21.99
C ASN A 252 -48.59 -33.70 -21.27
N PHE A 253 -49.68 -33.05 -21.71
CA PHE A 253 -51.06 -33.49 -21.52
C PHE A 253 -51.90 -33.06 -22.72
#